data_AF-A0A161YS07-F1
#
_entry.id   AF-A0A161YS07-F1
#
_cell.length_a   1.000
_cell.length_b   1.000
_cell.length_c   1.000
_cell.angle_alpha   90.00
_cell.angle_beta   90.00
_cell.angle_gamma   90.00
#
_symmetry.space_group_name_H-M   'P 1'
#
loop_
_entity.id
_entity.type
_entity.pdbx_description
1 polymer ?
#
loop_
_entity_poly.entity_id
_entity_poly.type
_entity_poly.pdbx_seq_one_letter_code
_entity_poly.pdbx_strand_id
1 'polypeptide(L)' 'MKKQLKKNVKKIERIRDYMHDLIRKKGSLTDPEVVLVSQRLDWELNKYSKLFD' A
#
# COMPACT_ATOMS: atom_id res chain seq x y z
N MET A 1 20.10 8.72 -3.17
CA MET A 1 19.37 7.50 -3.63
C MET A 1 18.81 6.63 -2.49
N LYS A 2 19.64 6.01 -1.63
CA LYS A 2 19.17 5.09 -0.56
C LYS A 2 18.09 5.67 0.39
N LYS A 3 18.18 6.96 0.73
CA LYS A 3 17.21 7.64 1.60
C LYS A 3 15.81 7.75 0.99
N GLN A 4 15.72 7.99 -0.32
CA GLN A 4 14.43 8.09 -1.03
C GLN A 4 13.78 6.73 -1.15
N LEU A 5 14.56 5.70 -1.47
CA LEU A 5 14.08 4.32 -1.55
C LEU A 5 13.51 3.86 -0.19
N LYS A 6 14.22 4.13 0.90
CA LYS A 6 13.74 3.84 2.27
C LYS A 6 12.45 4.58 2.61
N LYS A 7 12.26 5.82 2.14
CA LYS A 7 11.00 6.57 2.31
C LYS A 7 9.85 5.92 1.54
N ASN A 8 10.10 5.47 0.32
CA ASN A 8 9.09 4.81 -0.51
C ASN A 8 8.63 3.48 0.11
N VAL A 9 9.57 2.65 0.57
CA VAL A 9 9.25 1.39 1.27
C VAL A 9 8.42 1.67 2.52
N LYS A 10 8.83 2.61 3.38
CA LYS A 10 8.06 3.01 4.57
C LYS A 10 6.66 3.55 4.27
N LYS A 11 6.42 4.06 3.07
CA LYS A 11 5.10 4.54 2.65
C LYS A 11 4.22 3.36 2.24
N ILE A 12 4.77 2.42 1.46
CA ILE A 12 4.11 1.17 1.06
C ILE A 12 3.71 0.36 2.30
N GLU A 13 4.64 0.19 3.26
CA GLU A 13 4.37 -0.53 4.51
C GLU A 13 3.22 0.11 5.30
N ARG A 14 3.21 1.44 5.44
CA ARG A 14 2.12 2.14 6.14
C ARG A 14 0.76 1.98 5.48
N ILE A 15 0.71 1.98 4.14
CA ILE A 15 -0.55 1.76 3.41
C ILE A 15 -1.01 0.32 3.59
N ARG A 16 -0.09 -0.65 3.52
CA ARG A 16 -0.40 -2.06 3.76
C ARG A 16 -0.94 -2.29 5.18
N ASP A 17 -0.29 -1.74 6.19
CA ASP A 17 -0.71 -1.89 7.58
C ASP A 17 -2.11 -1.28 7.79
N TYR A 18 -2.37 -0.11 7.22
CA TYR A 18 -3.69 0.51 7.22
C TYR A 18 -4.76 -0.36 6.54
N MET A 19 -4.43 -0.98 5.40
CA MET A 19 -5.34 -1.90 4.70
C MET A 19 -5.69 -3.10 5.58
N HIS A 20 -4.72 -3.70 6.28
CA HIS A 20 -4.98 -4.81 7.20
C HIS A 20 -5.84 -4.38 8.39
N ASP A 21 -5.63 -3.19 8.93
CA ASP A 21 -6.50 -2.62 9.96
C ASP A 21 -7.94 -2.45 9.47
N LEU A 22 -8.13 -1.95 8.24
CA LEU A 22 -9.45 -1.81 7.65
C LEU A 22 -10.12 -3.17 7.43
N ILE A 23 -9.40 -4.15 6.89
CA ILE A 23 -9.93 -5.51 6.71
C ILE A 23 -10.42 -6.08 8.04
N ARG A 24 -9.62 -5.93 9.11
CA ARG A 24 -10.01 -6.35 10.46
C ARG A 24 -11.26 -5.63 10.97
N LYS A 25 -11.36 -4.32 10.76
CA LYS A 25 -12.48 -3.50 11.24
C LYS A 25 -13.77 -3.73 10.46
N LYS A 26 -13.68 -3.91 9.15
CA LYS A 26 -14.84 -4.07 8.25
C LYS A 26 -15.32 -5.51 8.16
N GLY A 27 -14.43 -6.49 8.40
CA GLY A 27 -14.74 -7.90 8.25
C GLY A 27 -14.97 -8.35 6.79
N SER A 28 -14.66 -7.49 5.81
CA SER A 28 -14.85 -7.77 4.39
C SER A 28 -13.66 -7.25 3.58
N LEU A 29 -13.18 -8.08 2.65
CA LEU A 29 -12.14 -7.71 1.68
C LEU A 29 -12.68 -6.85 0.53
N THR A 30 -13.99 -6.90 0.29
CA THR A 30 -14.66 -6.19 -0.80
C THR A 30 -15.37 -4.93 -0.32
N ASP A 31 -15.20 -4.55 0.94
CA ASP A 31 -15.64 -3.26 1.44
C ASP A 31 -15.03 -2.15 0.56
N PRO A 32 -15.82 -1.15 0.10
CA PRO A 32 -15.33 -0.12 -0.82
C PRO A 32 -14.09 0.63 -0.30
N GLU A 33 -13.95 0.79 1.02
CA GLU A 33 -12.80 1.45 1.61
C GLU A 33 -11.55 0.56 1.56
N VAL A 34 -11.71 -0.75 1.80
CA VAL A 34 -10.63 -1.73 1.66
C VAL A 34 -10.16 -1.80 0.21
N VAL A 35 -11.09 -1.84 -0.75
CA VAL A 35 -10.78 -1.85 -2.18
C VAL A 35 -10.04 -0.58 -2.61
N LEU A 36 -10.47 0.59 -2.13
CA LEU A 36 -9.80 1.85 -2.44
C LEU A 36 -8.35 1.87 -1.92
N VAL A 37 -8.13 1.38 -0.70
CA VAL A 37 -6.78 1.32 -0.11
C VAL A 37 -5.91 0.27 -0.81
N SER A 38 -6.47 -0.86 -1.23
CA SER A 38 -5.72 -1.89 -1.96
C SER A 38 -5.26 -1.39 -3.34
N GLN A 39 -6.11 -0.66 -4.07
CA GLN A 39 -5.74 0.00 -5.33
C GLN A 39 -4.64 1.04 -5.13
N ARG A 40 -4.69 1.80 -4.03
CA ARG A 40 -3.63 2.75 -3.69
C ARG A 40 -2.32 2.04 -3.37
N LEU A 41 -2.35 0.93 -2.64
CA LEU A 41 -1.17 0.11 -2.36
C LEU A 41 -0.53 -0.38 -3.66
N ASP A 42 -1.34 -0.92 -4.56
CA ASP A 42 -0.91 -1.42 -5.86
C ASP A 42 -0.22 -0.33 -6.70
N TRP A 43 -0.80 0.88 -6.74
CA TRP A 43 -0.18 2.01 -7.44
C TRP A 43 1.22 2.38 -6.91
N GLU A 44 1.42 2.37 -5.59
CA GLU A 44 2.72 2.66 -4.99
C GLU A 44 3.73 1.53 -5.24
N LEU A 45 3.29 0.27 -5.21
CA LEU A 45 4.10 -0.89 -5.54
C LEU A 45 4.55 -0.85 -7.00
N ASN A 46 3.64 -0.54 -7.93
CA ASN A 46 3.95 -0.38 -9.35
C ASN A 46 4.96 0.76 -9.59
N LYS A 47 4.83 1.87 -8.87
CA LYS A 47 5.83 2.96 -8.91
C LYS A 47 7.20 2.54 -8.40
N TYR A 48 7.23 1.72 -7.35
CA TYR A 48 8.47 1.20 -6.81
C TYR A 48 9.12 0.20 -7.76
N SER A 49 8.35 -0.70 -8.37
CA SER A 49 8.82 -1.68 -9.35
C SER A 49 9.53 -1.02 -10.53
N LYS A 50 8.94 0.04 -11.10
CA LYS A 50 9.51 0.82 -12.21
C LYS A 50 10.87 1.46 -11.93
N LEU A 51 11.36 1.44 -10.68
CA LEU A 51 12.71 1.91 -10.35
C LEU A 51 13.78 0.84 -10.62
N PHE A 52 13.37 -0.40 -10.89
CA PHE A 52 14.23 -1.56 -11.10
C PHE A 52 14.04 -2.21 -12.48
N ASP A 53 13.11 -1.69 -13.28
CA ASP A 53 12.93 -2.00 -14.70
C ASP A 53 13.78 -1.06 -15.57
#